data_AF-X0XN53-F1
#
_entry.id   AF-X0XN53-F1
#
_cell.length_a   1.000
_cell.length_b   1.000
_cell.length_c   1.000
_cell.angle_alpha   90.00
_cell.angle_beta   90.00
_cell.angle_gamma   90.00
#
_symmetry.space_group_name_H-M   'P 1'
#
loop_
_entity.id
_entity.type
_entity.pdbx_description
1 polymer ?
#
loop_
_entity_poly.entity_id
_entity_poly.type
_entity_poly.pdbx_seq_one_letter_code
_entity_poly.pdbx_strand_id
1 'polypeptide(L)'
;AAGGFFLVRSHPGQHQHDGIGKLFQLNRELITFNTPEDLVRKLRYYLEHEEERVRLAQAAREKLLAGHTYRRRGMEMLAAITSRLAEE
;
A
#
# COMPACT_ATOMS: atom_id res chain seq x y z
N ALA A 1 -4.40 15.45 0.89
CA ALA A 1 -5.42 14.59 1.54
C ALA A 1 -4.93 13.15 1.53
N ALA A 2 -5.09 12.41 2.63
CA ALA A 2 -4.78 10.98 2.71
C ALA A 2 -5.62 10.34 3.84
N GLY A 3 -6.55 9.46 3.47
CA GLY A 3 -7.54 8.86 4.36
C GLY A 3 -8.70 8.19 3.62
N GLY A 4 -8.47 7.81 2.35
CA GLY A 4 -9.44 7.03 1.57
C GLY A 4 -9.20 5.54 1.75
N PHE A 5 -10.27 4.76 1.64
CA PHE A 5 -10.20 3.30 1.61
C PHE A 5 -9.60 2.81 0.28
N PHE A 6 -8.61 1.92 0.34
CA PHE A 6 -7.91 1.40 -0.84
C PHE A 6 -8.43 0.02 -1.25
N LEU A 7 -9.06 -0.05 -2.44
CA LEU A 7 -9.47 -1.28 -3.11
C LEU A 7 -8.76 -1.35 -4.48
N VAL A 8 -7.73 -2.21 -4.59
CA VAL A 8 -6.75 -2.16 -5.70
C VAL A 8 -6.70 -3.48 -6.47
N ARG A 9 -6.46 -3.45 -7.79
CA ARG A 9 -6.26 -4.67 -8.58
C ARG A 9 -5.04 -5.43 -8.06
N SER A 10 -5.27 -6.68 -7.65
CA SER A 10 -4.22 -7.67 -7.46
C SER A 10 -3.55 -7.96 -8.79
N HIS A 11 -2.22 -7.92 -8.79
CA HIS A 11 -1.40 -8.31 -9.93
C HIS A 11 -0.57 -9.54 -9.51
N PRO A 12 -1.14 -10.76 -9.58
CA PRO A 12 -0.37 -11.98 -9.39
C PRO A 12 0.67 -12.07 -10.52
N GLY A 13 1.91 -11.73 -10.20
CA GLY A 13 2.94 -11.46 -11.20
C GLY A 13 3.41 -12.73 -11.89
N GLN A 14 3.31 -12.77 -13.21
CA GLN A 14 4.10 -13.72 -14.02
C GLN A 14 5.54 -13.22 -14.24
N HIS A 15 5.79 -11.89 -14.20
CA HIS A 15 7.12 -11.31 -14.42
C HIS A 15 7.48 -10.10 -13.52
N GLN A 16 6.64 -9.71 -12.55
CA GLN A 16 6.92 -8.57 -11.67
C GLN A 16 6.54 -8.90 -10.23
N HIS A 17 7.34 -8.43 -9.28
CA HIS A 17 7.00 -8.55 -7.86
C HIS A 17 5.70 -7.80 -7.54
N ASP A 18 4.96 -8.40 -6.61
CA ASP A 18 3.78 -7.92 -5.89
C ASP A 18 4.10 -6.71 -4.99
N GLY A 19 4.60 -5.62 -5.59
CA GLY A 19 5.14 -4.46 -4.88
C GLY A 19 4.17 -3.82 -3.87
N ILE A 20 2.85 -3.95 -4.06
CA ILE A 20 1.86 -3.46 -3.11
C ILE A 20 1.80 -4.30 -1.82
N GLY A 21 2.05 -5.61 -1.88
CA GLY A 21 2.17 -6.48 -0.69
C GLY A 21 3.48 -6.25 0.08
N LYS A 22 4.53 -5.82 -0.61
CA LYS A 22 5.79 -5.38 0.03
C LYS A 22 5.65 -4.02 0.74
N LEU A 23 4.72 -3.16 0.30
CA LEU A 23 4.44 -1.85 0.90
C LEU A 23 3.35 -1.91 1.97
N PHE A 24 2.33 -2.77 1.81
CA PHE A 24 1.12 -2.77 2.63
C PHE A 24 0.69 -4.17 3.08
N GLN A 25 0.21 -4.27 4.31
CA GLN A 25 -0.39 -5.48 4.87
C GLN A 25 -1.80 -5.66 4.31
N LEU A 26 -1.97 -6.64 3.43
CA LEU A 26 -3.25 -7.01 2.85
C LEU A 26 -4.27 -7.34 3.95
N ASN A 27 -5.53 -6.97 3.73
CA ASN A 27 -6.65 -7.14 4.67
C ASN A 27 -6.53 -6.37 6.00
N ARG A 28 -5.55 -5.45 6.10
CA ARG A 28 -5.39 -4.52 7.24
C ARG A 28 -5.18 -3.07 6.80
N GLU A 29 -4.49 -2.86 5.68
CA GLU A 29 -4.11 -1.54 5.17
C GLU A 29 -4.62 -1.29 3.74
N LEU A 30 -4.83 -2.36 2.95
CA LEU A 30 -5.69 -2.31 1.76
C LEU A 30 -6.42 -3.64 1.53
N ILE A 31 -7.42 -3.58 0.65
CA ILE A 31 -8.06 -4.75 0.06
C ILE A 31 -7.63 -4.85 -1.40
N THR A 32 -7.35 -6.07 -1.87
CA THR A 32 -7.08 -6.35 -3.27
C THR A 32 -8.23 -7.13 -3.93
N PHE A 33 -8.42 -6.95 -5.24
CA PHE A 33 -9.38 -7.72 -6.04
C PHE A 33 -8.73 -8.39 -7.25
N ASN A 34 -9.23 -9.56 -7.65
CA ASN A 34 -8.64 -10.34 -8.75
C ASN A 34 -9.39 -10.14 -10.09
N THR A 35 -10.72 -10.06 -10.06
CA THR A 35 -11.59 -9.99 -11.25
C THR A 35 -12.60 -8.82 -11.14
N PRO A 36 -13.30 -8.42 -12.22
CA PRO A 36 -14.35 -7.40 -12.16
C PRO A 36 -15.50 -7.78 -11.22
N GLU A 37 -15.84 -9.06 -11.12
CA GLU A 37 -16.92 -9.58 -10.28
C GLU A 37 -16.52 -9.52 -8.80
N ASP A 38 -15.26 -9.88 -8.49
CA ASP A 38 -14.68 -9.73 -7.15
C ASP A 38 -14.56 -8.25 -6.73
N LEU A 39 -14.24 -7.35 -7.68
CA LEU A 39 -14.31 -5.89 -7.46
C LEU A 39 -15.74 -5.45 -7.12
N VAL A 40 -16.74 -5.76 -7.94
CA VAL A 40 -18.14 -5.34 -7.70
C VAL A 40 -18.67 -5.91 -6.38
N ARG A 41 -18.36 -7.17 -6.07
CA ARG A 41 -18.72 -7.82 -4.80
C ARG A 41 -18.09 -7.11 -3.59
N LYS A 42 -16.79 -6.84 -3.63
CA LYS A 42 -16.07 -6.12 -2.55
C LYS A 42 -16.53 -4.67 -2.44
N LEU A 43 -16.79 -4.00 -3.56
CA LEU A 43 -17.29 -2.63 -3.57
C LEU A 43 -18.63 -2.52 -2.85
N ARG A 44 -19.60 -3.40 -3.15
CA ARG A 44 -20.90 -3.44 -2.43
C ARG A 44 -20.71 -3.70 -0.94
N TYR A 45 -19.96 -4.74 -0.60
CA TYR A 45 -19.66 -5.10 0.80
C TYR A 45 -19.08 -3.92 1.58
N TYR A 46 -18.00 -3.30 1.09
CA TYR A 46 -17.35 -2.19 1.77
C TYR A 46 -18.17 -0.88 1.75
N LEU A 47 -19.09 -0.68 0.80
CA LEU A 47 -20.04 0.44 0.85
C LEU A 47 -21.06 0.29 1.99
N GLU A 48 -21.40 -0.93 2.37
CA GLU A 48 -22.28 -1.23 3.51
C GLU A 48 -21.50 -1.25 4.86
N HIS A 49 -20.20 -1.56 4.85
CA HIS A 49 -19.37 -1.74 6.06
C HIS A 49 -18.48 -0.52 6.36
N GLU A 50 -19.08 0.61 6.74
CA GLU A 50 -18.37 1.90 6.97
C GLU A 50 -17.27 1.83 8.03
N GLU A 51 -17.53 1.28 9.21
CA GLU A 51 -16.52 1.18 10.29
C GLU A 51 -15.27 0.42 9.82
N GLU A 52 -15.45 -0.59 8.97
CA GLU A 52 -14.34 -1.33 8.38
C GLU A 52 -13.59 -0.49 7.34
N ARG A 53 -14.27 0.27 6.47
CA ARG A 53 -13.62 1.24 5.54
C ARG A 53 -12.70 2.18 6.31
N VAL A 54 -13.24 2.79 7.37
CA VAL A 54 -12.56 3.83 8.15
C VAL A 54 -11.35 3.25 8.88
N ARG A 55 -11.51 2.08 9.52
CA ARG A 55 -10.41 1.35 10.18
C ARG A 55 -9.27 1.03 9.21
N LEU A 56 -9.58 0.49 8.04
CA LEU A 56 -8.57 0.12 7.02
C LEU A 56 -7.88 1.36 6.44
N ALA A 57 -8.63 2.43 6.14
CA ALA A 57 -8.10 3.69 5.64
C ALA A 57 -7.18 4.42 6.64
N GLN A 58 -7.52 4.38 7.94
CA GLN A 58 -6.70 4.98 8.99
C GLN A 58 -5.40 4.18 9.21
N ALA A 59 -5.44 2.85 9.21
CA ALA A 59 -4.23 2.02 9.28
C ALA A 59 -3.27 2.27 8.09
N ALA A 60 -3.82 2.40 6.88
CA ALA A 60 -3.05 2.76 5.68
C ALA A 60 -2.35 4.13 5.82
N ARG A 61 -3.08 5.12 6.34
CA ARG A 61 -2.62 6.49 6.58
C ARG A 61 -1.49 6.54 7.62
N GLU A 62 -1.63 5.82 8.73
CA GLU A 62 -0.61 5.74 9.79
C GLU A 62 0.71 5.19 9.24
N LYS A 63 0.66 4.11 8.45
CA LYS A 63 1.86 3.55 7.81
C LYS A 63 2.50 4.48 6.78
N LEU A 64 1.68 5.14 5.95
CA LEU A 64 2.16 6.13 4.99
C LEU A 64 2.94 7.27 5.69
N LEU A 65 2.45 7.75 6.83
CA LEU A 65 3.11 8.78 7.64
C LEU A 65 4.40 8.28 8.31
N ALA A 66 4.42 7.05 8.82
CA ALA A 66 5.59 6.48 9.50
C ALA A 66 6.73 6.08 8.55
N GLY A 67 6.41 5.57 7.36
CA GLY A 67 7.38 4.92 6.46
C GLY A 67 7.57 5.57 5.08
N HIS A 68 6.59 6.28 4.54
CA HIS A 68 6.56 6.59 3.09
C HIS A 68 6.62 8.08 2.75
N THR A 69 7.22 8.89 3.62
CA THR A 69 7.51 10.31 3.32
C THR A 69 8.68 10.46 2.34
N TYR A 70 8.64 11.50 1.50
CA TYR A 70 9.76 11.85 0.61
C TYR A 70 11.07 12.12 1.38
N ARG A 71 10.98 12.69 2.59
CA ARG A 71 12.15 12.89 3.47
C ARG A 71 12.84 11.57 3.79
N ARG A 72 12.07 10.54 4.17
CA ARG A 72 12.61 9.23 4.52
C ARG A 72 13.23 8.53 3.31
N ARG A 73 12.52 8.48 2.18
CA ARG A 73 13.04 7.95 0.91
C ARG A 73 14.31 8.68 0.45
N GLY A 74 14.39 10.00 0.64
CA GLY A 74 15.59 10.80 0.33
C GLY A 74 16.80 10.42 1.18
N MET A 75 16.61 10.22 2.49
CA MET A 75 17.68 9.74 3.38
C MET A 75 18.13 8.31 3.02
N GLU A 76 17.20 7.42 2.70
CA GLU A 76 17.48 6.06 2.24
C GLU A 76 18.28 6.06 0.93
N MET A 77 17.94 6.95 -0.01
CA MET A 77 18.65 7.08 -1.29
C MET A 77 20.05 7.70 -1.11
N LEU A 78 20.20 8.72 -0.26
CA LEU A 78 21.50 9.31 0.07
C LEU A 78 22.42 8.27 0.72
N ALA A 79 21.94 7.52 1.72
CA ALA A 79 22.71 6.49 2.41
C ALA A 79 23.25 5.43 1.43
N ALA A 80 22.43 4.97 0.48
CA ALA A 80 22.79 3.98 -0.53
C ALA A 80 23.77 4.50 -1.61
N ILE A 81 23.87 5.83 -1.79
CA ILE A 81 24.89 6.47 -2.62
C ILE A 81 26.19 6.59 -1.83
N THR A 82 26.13 7.11 -0.60
CA THR A 82 27.31 7.33 0.24
C THR A 82 28.01 6.04 0.67
N SER A 83 27.28 4.92 0.82
CA SER A 83 27.92 3.65 1.15
C SER A 83 28.82 3.14 0.03
N ARG A 84 28.40 3.29 -1.24
CA ARG A 84 29.20 2.87 -2.40
C ARG A 84 30.39 3.76 -2.67
N LEU A 85 30.25 5.08 -2.46
CA LEU A 85 31.37 6.03 -2.50
C LEU A 85 32.36 5.88 -1.33
N ALA A 86 32.14 4.92 -0.43
CA ALA A 86 33.05 4.52 0.65
C ALA A 86 33.53 3.05 0.50
N GLU A 87 33.16 2.39 -0.60
CA GLU A 87 33.62 1.05 -1.01
C GLU A 87 34.63 1.13 -2.19
N GLU A 88 34.93 2.36 -2.66
CA GLU A 88 35.92 2.72 -3.70
C GLU A 88 37.15 3.43 -3.10
#